data_AF-A0A7W0MMZ5-F1
#
_entry.id   AF-A0A7W0MMZ5-F1
#
_cell.length_a   1.000
_cell.length_b   1.000
_cell.length_c   1.000
_cell.angle_alpha   90.00
_cell.angle_beta   90.00
_cell.angle_gamma   90.00
#
_symmetry.space_group_name_H-M   'P 1'
#
loop_
_entity.id
_entity.type
_entity.pdbx_description
1 polymer ?
#
loop_
_entity_poly.entity_id
_entity_poly.type
_entity_poly.pdbx_seq_one_letter_code
_entity_poly.pdbx_strand_id
1 'polypeptide(L)'
;MTVTYHQAARGIGLVPPHVIHSVTQLLEALMDEDAEAGHPFIAALVVSRARDGLPALGFFETAARLGRFAGDPFGEETIAYHAAELALATAFHAQNP
;
A
#
# COMPACT_ATOMS: atom_id res chain seq x y z
N MET A 1 -9.67 -0.91 7.99
CA MET A 1 -9.49 0.52 8.34
C MET A 1 -8.42 1.08 7.43
N THR A 2 -8.66 2.16 6.70
CA THR A 2 -7.63 2.76 5.81
C THR A 2 -6.97 3.96 6.48
N VAL A 3 -5.69 4.14 6.19
CA VAL A 3 -4.88 5.28 6.64
C VAL A 3 -4.46 6.10 5.43
N THR A 4 -4.51 7.42 5.55
CA THR A 4 -4.02 8.28 4.47
C THR A 4 -2.49 8.36 4.48
N TYR A 5 -1.86 8.60 3.32
CA TYR A 5 -0.41 8.87 3.25
C TYR A 5 0.06 9.92 4.27
N HIS A 6 -0.75 10.95 4.52
CA HIS A 6 -0.46 11.96 5.52
C HIS A 6 -0.55 11.44 6.97
N GLN A 7 -1.49 10.52 7.27
CA GLN A 7 -1.55 9.86 8.58
C GLN A 7 -0.39 8.88 8.76
N ALA A 8 -0.04 8.10 7.74
CA ALA A 8 1.13 7.22 7.75
C ALA A 8 2.41 8.04 8.00
N ALA A 9 2.62 9.11 7.24
CA ALA A 9 3.72 10.04 7.43
C ALA A 9 3.83 10.59 8.86
N ARG A 10 2.71 11.03 9.43
CA ARG A 10 2.67 11.51 10.82
C ARG A 10 3.00 10.42 11.82
N GLY A 11 2.52 9.19 11.60
CA GLY A 11 2.83 8.05 12.46
C GLY A 11 4.32 7.69 12.47
N ILE A 12 5.00 7.87 11.34
CA ILE A 12 6.43 7.61 11.17
C ILE A 12 7.30 8.81 11.62
N GLY A 13 6.70 9.97 11.87
CA GLY A 13 7.42 11.19 12.26
C GLY A 13 8.16 11.88 11.11
N LEU A 14 7.76 11.62 9.86
CA LEU A 14 8.38 12.24 8.69
C LEU A 14 7.98 13.72 8.60
N VAL A 15 8.97 14.60 8.58
CA VAL A 15 8.83 16.05 8.43
C VAL A 15 9.16 16.47 6.99
N PRO A 16 8.46 17.47 6.42
CA PRO A 16 8.77 18.01 5.09
C PRO A 16 10.21 18.52 4.98
N PRO A 17 10.82 18.54 3.77
CA PRO A 17 10.24 18.23 2.45
C PRO A 17 10.35 16.74 2.04
N HIS A 18 9.56 16.29 1.04
CA HIS A 18 9.55 14.93 0.45
C HIS A 18 8.84 13.79 1.21
N VAL A 19 7.94 14.12 2.13
CA VAL A 19 7.18 13.13 2.92
C VAL A 19 6.53 12.01 2.08
N ILE A 20 5.93 12.32 0.93
CA ILE A 20 5.28 11.30 0.10
C ILE A 20 6.29 10.31 -0.46
N HIS A 21 7.44 10.76 -0.95
CA HIS A 21 8.45 9.88 -1.51
C HIS A 21 9.04 8.96 -0.44
N SER A 22 9.35 9.49 0.74
CA SER A 22 9.83 8.69 1.88
C SER A 22 8.80 7.65 2.33
N VAL A 23 7.52 8.02 2.41
CA VAL A 23 6.46 7.05 2.75
C VAL A 23 6.34 5.98 1.67
N THR A 24 6.39 6.35 0.39
CA THR A 24 6.35 5.36 -0.71
C THR A 24 7.51 4.38 -0.59
N GLN A 25 8.75 4.84 -0.43
CA GLN A 25 9.91 3.94 -0.28
C GLN A 25 9.78 3.00 0.93
N LEU A 26 9.27 3.52 2.05
CA LEU A 26 9.05 2.69 3.24
C LEU A 26 7.98 1.61 2.98
N LEU A 27 6.89 1.97 2.29
CA LEU A 27 5.84 1.03 1.92
C LEU A 27 6.35 -0.03 0.95
N GLU A 28 7.19 0.35 -0.02
CA GLU A 28 7.79 -0.60 -0.96
C GLU A 28 8.70 -1.60 -0.23
N ALA A 29 9.48 -1.14 0.76
CA ALA A 29 10.30 -2.03 1.59
C ALA A 29 9.43 -2.98 2.43
N LEU A 30 8.34 -2.48 3.03
CA LEU A 30 7.38 -3.31 3.77
C LEU A 30 6.69 -4.34 2.87
N MET A 31 6.37 -3.96 1.64
CA MET A 31 5.79 -4.90 0.66
C MET A 31 6.76 -6.03 0.31
N ASP A 32 8.06 -5.75 0.27
CA ASP A 32 9.08 -6.79 0.06
C ASP A 32 9.06 -7.79 1.23
N GLU A 33 9.08 -7.30 2.48
CA GLU A 33 8.98 -8.15 3.67
C GLU A 33 7.67 -8.94 3.73
N ASP A 34 6.53 -8.30 3.45
CA ASP A 34 5.21 -8.94 3.39
C ASP A 34 5.17 -10.02 2.30
N ALA A 35 5.81 -9.76 1.15
CA ALA A 35 5.90 -10.73 0.06
C ALA A 35 6.71 -11.96 0.46
N GLU A 36 7.89 -11.76 1.07
CA GLU A 36 8.74 -12.84 1.58
C GLU A 36 8.05 -13.64 2.68
N ALA A 37 7.34 -12.97 3.59
CA ALA A 37 6.60 -13.61 4.68
C ALA A 37 5.28 -14.27 4.23
N GLY A 38 4.83 -14.06 2.99
CA GLY A 38 3.54 -14.55 2.52
C GLY A 38 2.33 -13.81 3.12
N HIS A 39 2.55 -12.62 3.68
CA HIS A 39 1.52 -11.77 4.27
C HIS A 39 0.85 -10.87 3.23
N PRO A 40 -0.39 -10.41 3.50
CA PRO A 40 -1.02 -9.37 2.69
C PRO A 40 -0.33 -8.02 2.91
N PHE A 41 -0.29 -7.20 1.86
CA PHE A 41 0.44 -5.95 1.91
C PHE A 41 -0.20 -4.93 2.86
N ILE A 42 0.52 -4.56 3.93
CA ILE A 42 0.09 -3.48 4.81
C ILE A 42 -0.04 -2.15 4.06
N ALA A 43 0.74 -2.01 2.97
CA ALA A 43 0.70 -0.85 2.09
C ALA A 43 -0.65 -0.65 1.39
N ALA A 44 -1.48 -1.71 1.25
CA ALA A 44 -2.84 -1.58 0.70
C ALA A 44 -3.77 -0.77 1.61
N LEU A 45 -3.46 -0.68 2.92
CA LEU A 45 -4.20 0.16 3.88
C LEU A 45 -3.86 1.65 3.70
N VAL A 46 -2.73 1.97 3.07
CA VAL A 46 -2.27 3.35 2.87
C VAL A 46 -2.80 3.90 1.55
N VAL A 47 -3.81 4.77 1.67
CA VAL A 47 -4.56 5.30 0.53
C VAL A 47 -4.36 6.80 0.35
N SER A 48 -4.52 7.28 -0.88
CA SER A 48 -4.53 8.72 -1.17
C SER A 48 -5.96 9.21 -1.33
N ARG A 49 -6.36 10.21 -0.53
CA ARG A 49 -7.65 10.92 -0.75
C ARG A 49 -7.71 11.60 -2.12
N ALA A 50 -6.58 11.99 -2.68
CA ALA A 50 -6.53 12.67 -3.97
C ALA A 50 -6.74 11.70 -5.16
N ARG A 51 -6.60 10.39 -4.96
CA ARG A 51 -6.78 9.35 -5.98
C ARG A 51 -8.00 8.47 -5.71
N ASP A 52 -9.07 9.07 -5.20
CA ASP A 52 -10.32 8.34 -4.88
C ASP A 52 -10.14 7.19 -3.87
N GLY A 53 -9.13 7.29 -2.98
CA GLY A 53 -8.84 6.23 -2.02
C GLY A 53 -7.98 5.09 -2.56
N LEU A 54 -7.36 5.26 -3.73
CA LEU A 54 -6.37 4.32 -4.25
C LEU A 54 -4.95 4.60 -3.71
N PRO A 55 -4.10 3.57 -3.58
CA PRO A 55 -2.69 3.73 -3.25
C PRO A 55 -1.93 4.40 -4.40
N ALA A 56 -0.70 4.83 -4.13
CA ALA A 56 0.18 5.43 -5.14
C ALA A 56 0.56 4.41 -6.22
N LEU A 57 0.97 4.90 -7.40
CA LEU A 57 1.36 4.04 -8.52
C LEU A 57 2.48 3.06 -8.14
N GLY A 58 3.46 3.51 -7.36
CA GLY A 58 4.57 2.68 -6.88
C GLY A 58 4.15 1.42 -6.10
N PHE A 59 2.95 1.42 -5.49
CA PHE A 59 2.37 0.22 -4.90
C PHE A 59 2.09 -0.84 -5.97
N PHE A 60 1.39 -0.48 -7.05
CA PHE A 60 1.06 -1.42 -8.13
C PHE A 60 2.31 -1.86 -8.89
N GLU A 61 3.27 -0.96 -9.11
CA GLU A 61 4.56 -1.29 -9.72
C GLU A 61 5.35 -2.28 -8.86
N THR A 62 5.36 -2.10 -7.54
CA THR A 62 6.03 -3.00 -6.61
C THR A 62 5.30 -4.33 -6.48
N ALA A 63 3.97 -4.34 -6.40
CA ALA A 63 3.18 -5.56 -6.42
C ALA A 63 3.40 -6.37 -7.71
N ALA A 64 3.53 -5.69 -8.85
CA ALA A 64 3.88 -6.33 -10.12
C ALA A 64 5.29 -6.90 -10.12
N ARG A 65 6.27 -6.14 -9.61
CA ARG A 65 7.66 -6.59 -9.46
C ARG A 65 7.78 -7.83 -8.55
N LEU A 66 6.97 -7.90 -7.50
CA LEU A 66 6.89 -9.03 -6.56
C LEU A 66 6.05 -10.20 -7.10
N GLY A 67 5.49 -10.10 -8.30
CA GLY A 67 4.67 -11.14 -8.93
C GLY A 67 3.29 -11.35 -8.28
N ARG A 68 2.85 -10.41 -7.43
CA ARG A 68 1.53 -10.45 -6.76
C ARG A 68 0.43 -9.78 -7.58
N PHE A 69 0.80 -8.85 -8.45
CA PHE A 69 -0.11 -8.19 -9.39
C PHE A 69 0.32 -8.46 -10.84
N ALA A 70 -0.59 -8.91 -11.70
CA ALA A 70 -0.30 -9.24 -13.10
C ALA A 70 -0.97 -8.28 -14.11
N GLY A 71 -1.75 -7.31 -13.63
CA GLY A 71 -2.47 -6.35 -14.47
C GLY A 71 -1.64 -5.12 -14.80
N ASP A 72 -2.23 -4.22 -15.57
CA ASP A 72 -1.62 -2.92 -15.86
C ASP A 72 -1.74 -1.99 -14.63
N PRO A 73 -0.64 -1.37 -14.14
CA PRO A 73 -0.66 -0.49 -12.95
C PRO A 73 -1.40 0.84 -13.18
N PHE A 74 -1.82 1.13 -14.41
CA PHE A 74 -2.73 2.23 -14.77
C PHE A 74 -4.12 1.73 -15.20
N GLY A 75 -4.32 0.42 -15.26
CA GLY A 75 -5.56 -0.22 -15.64
C GLY A 75 -6.61 -0.19 -14.52
N GLU A 76 -7.87 -0.36 -14.91
CA GLU A 76 -9.01 -0.51 -13.99
C GLU A 76 -8.89 -1.75 -13.07
N GLU A 77 -8.09 -2.74 -13.46
CA GLU A 77 -7.75 -3.92 -12.65
C GLU A 77 -7.10 -3.55 -11.31
N THR A 78 -6.42 -2.41 -11.24
CA THR A 78 -5.82 -1.89 -10.00
C THR A 78 -6.85 -1.67 -8.90
N ILE A 79 -8.08 -1.29 -9.25
CA ILE A 79 -9.17 -1.06 -8.29
C ILE A 79 -9.62 -2.39 -7.70
N ALA A 80 -9.86 -3.40 -8.54
CA ALA A 80 -10.28 -4.71 -8.09
C ALA A 80 -9.19 -5.39 -7.25
N TYR A 81 -7.93 -5.29 -7.68
CA TYR A 81 -6.79 -5.81 -6.93
C TYR A 81 -6.63 -5.10 -5.59
N HIS A 82 -6.68 -3.75 -5.57
CA HIS A 82 -6.59 -2.98 -4.32
C HIS A 82 -7.72 -3.34 -3.35
N ALA A 83 -8.95 -3.48 -3.82
CA ALA A 83 -10.08 -3.86 -2.97
C ALA A 83 -9.90 -5.25 -2.35
N ALA A 84 -9.41 -6.23 -3.13
CA ALA A 84 -9.11 -7.57 -2.64
C ALA A 84 -7.97 -7.57 -1.60
N GLU A 85 -6.87 -6.89 -1.91
CA GLU A 85 -5.70 -6.80 -1.02
C GLU A 85 -6.04 -6.03 0.26
N LEU A 86 -6.84 -4.96 0.17
CA LEU A 86 -7.32 -4.19 1.31
C LEU A 86 -8.18 -5.04 2.25
N ALA A 87 -9.03 -5.91 1.71
CA ALA A 87 -9.84 -6.83 2.51
C ALA A 87 -8.96 -7.84 3.25
N LEU A 88 -7.96 -8.41 2.57
CA LEU A 88 -6.99 -9.34 3.18
C LEU A 88 -6.16 -8.66 4.27
N ALA A 89 -5.58 -7.50 3.98
CA ALA A 89 -4.79 -6.74 4.95
C ALA A 89 -5.65 -6.32 6.16
N THR A 90 -6.89 -5.88 5.93
CA THR A 90 -7.81 -5.54 7.03
C THR A 90 -8.13 -6.76 7.88
N ALA A 91 -8.41 -7.92 7.27
CA ALA A 91 -8.69 -9.16 7.99
C ALA A 91 -7.47 -9.67 8.78
N PHE A 92 -6.27 -9.53 8.21
CA PHE A 92 -5.02 -9.93 8.87
C PHE A 92 -4.73 -9.08 10.11
N HIS A 93 -4.83 -7.76 9.99
CA HIS A 93 -4.62 -6.85 11.12
C HIS A 93 -5.79 -6.83 12.13
N ALA A 94 -6.99 -7.22 11.73
CA ALA A 94 -8.09 -7.43 12.68
C ALA A 94 -7.86 -8.63 13.61
N GLN A 95 -7.01 -9.59 13.21
CA GLN A 95 -6.72 -10.81 13.97
C GLN A 95 -5.45 -10.71 14.84
N ASN A 96 -4.61 -9.69 14.64
CA ASN A 96 -3.43 -9.40 15.45
C ASN A 96 -3.50 -7.95 15.97
N PRO A 97 -4.15 -7.70 17.12
CA PRO A 97 -4.23 -6.39 17.77
C PRO A 97 -2.92 -5.95 18.45
#